data_AF-A0A433VG43-F1
#
_entry.id   AF-A0A433VG43-F1
#
_cell.length_a   1.000
_cell.length_b   1.000
_cell.length_c   1.000
_cell.angle_alpha   90.00
_cell.angle_beta   90.00
_cell.angle_gamma   90.00
#
_symmetry.space_group_name_H-M   'P 1'
#
loop_
_entity.id
_entity.type
_entity.pdbx_description
1 polymer ?
#
loop_
_entity_poly.entity_id
_entity_poly.type
_entity_poly.pdbx_seq_one_letter_code
_entity_poly.pdbx_strand_id
1 'polypeptide(L)' 'MANEQELQSLFNNLDRDQDGKVSINELFLSPGLSAIISSETNTSSPQELLARYGLGEDGSITFEELKQAVEKANNLT' A
#
# COMPACT_ATOMS: atom_id res chain seq x y z
N MET A 1 -3.71 7.21 -11.93
CA MET A 1 -3.73 5.75 -11.78
C MET A 1 -2.30 5.28 -11.92
N ALA A 2 -1.69 4.90 -10.81
CA ALA A 2 -0.43 4.18 -10.82
C ALA A 2 -0.65 2.86 -11.57
N ASN A 3 0.24 2.56 -12.51
CA ASN A 3 0.25 1.26 -13.19
C ASN A 3 0.99 0.23 -12.30
N GLU A 4 0.90 -1.06 -12.65
CA GLU A 4 1.50 -2.13 -11.84
C GLU A 4 3.01 -1.93 -11.61
N GLN A 5 3.72 -1.37 -12.59
CA GLN A 5 5.16 -1.09 -12.49
C GLN A 5 5.47 0.04 -11.50
N GLU A 6 4.65 1.10 -11.48
CA GLU A 6 4.74 2.18 -10.49
C GLU A 6 4.45 1.60 -9.10
N LEU A 7 3.38 0.82 -8.93
CA LEU A 7 3.06 0.16 -7.66
C LEU A 7 4.18 -0.76 -7.17
N GLN A 8 4.80 -1.52 -8.08
CA GLN A 8 5.90 -2.40 -7.73
C GLN A 8 7.15 -1.61 -7.33
N SER A 9 7.43 -0.50 -7.99
CA SER A 9 8.55 0.38 -7.64
C SER A 9 8.33 1.06 -6.29
N LEU A 10 7.10 1.51 -6.02
CA LEU A 10 6.70 2.06 -4.72
C LEU A 10 6.82 1.01 -3.63
N PHE A 11 6.33 -0.21 -3.89
CA PHE A 11 6.42 -1.33 -2.96
C PHE A 11 7.88 -1.69 -2.63
N ASN A 12 8.73 -1.84 -3.64
CA ASN A 12 10.15 -2.12 -3.43
C ASN A 12 10.89 -1.00 -2.69
N ASN A 13 10.41 0.25 -2.79
CA ASN A 13 10.99 1.36 -2.03
C ASN A 13 10.53 1.36 -0.56
N LEU A 14 9.33 0.82 -0.32
CA LEU A 14 8.74 0.67 1.02
C LEU A 14 9.30 -0.53 1.78
N ASP A 15 9.49 -1.66 1.11
CA ASP A 15 10.03 -2.91 1.66
C ASP A 15 11.55 -2.77 1.87
N ARG A 16 11.94 -2.12 2.97
CA ARG A 16 13.33 -1.76 3.26
C ARG A 16 14.14 -2.99 3.66
N ASP A 17 13.49 -3.93 4.33
CA ASP A 17 14.08 -5.20 4.75
C ASP A 17 14.08 -6.25 3.61
N GLN A 18 13.31 -6.00 2.56
CA GLN A 18 13.17 -6.89 1.40
C GLN A 18 12.60 -8.27 1.75
N ASP A 19 11.70 -8.31 2.73
CA ASP A 19 11.03 -9.55 3.18
C ASP A 19 9.80 -9.88 2.31
N GLY A 20 9.50 -9.05 1.29
CA GLY A 20 8.37 -9.23 0.39
C GLY A 20 7.05 -8.74 0.95
N LYS A 21 7.08 -7.98 2.05
CA LYS A 21 5.93 -7.35 2.69
C LYS A 21 6.33 -6.04 3.35
N VAL A 22 5.45 -5.06 3.25
CA VAL A 22 5.65 -3.74 3.86
C VAL A 22 4.93 -3.69 5.19
N SER A 23 5.68 -3.61 6.27
CA SER A 23 5.12 -3.48 7.61
C SER A 23 4.58 -2.06 7.86
N ILE A 24 3.65 -1.90 8.81
CA ILE A 24 3.16 -0.55 9.21
C ILE A 24 4.31 0.39 9.58
N ASN A 25 5.36 -0.13 10.23
CA ASN A 25 6.56 0.65 10.55
C ASN A 25 7.25 1.19 9.29
N GLU A 26 7.37 0.38 8.25
CA GLU A 26 8.02 0.77 7.00
C GLU A 26 7.20 1.80 6.21
N LEU A 27 5.86 1.66 6.23
CA LEU A 27 4.94 2.68 5.71
C LEU A 27 5.09 4.00 6.45
N PHE A 28 5.21 3.96 7.78
CA PHE A 28 5.34 5.16 8.61
C PHE A 28 6.69 5.86 8.42
N LEU A 29 7.77 5.09 8.25
CA LEU A 29 9.11 5.60 7.99
C LEU A 29 9.28 6.19 6.58
N SER A 30 8.25 6.05 5.73
CA SER A 30 8.28 6.43 4.32
C SER A 30 7.13 7.40 3.97
N PRO A 31 7.13 8.62 4.54
CA PRO A 31 5.99 9.55 4.48
C PRO A 31 5.60 10.00 3.07
N GLY A 32 6.57 10.06 2.14
CA GLY A 32 6.30 10.38 0.73
C GLY A 32 5.49 9.28 0.02
N LEU A 33 5.73 8.03 0.38
CA LEU A 33 5.09 6.86 -0.23
C LEU A 33 3.75 6.57 0.42
N SER A 34 3.62 6.78 1.74
CA SER A 34 2.31 6.73 2.41
C SER A 34 1.34 7.73 1.80
N ALA A 35 1.80 8.92 1.40
CA ALA A 35 0.95 9.92 0.73
C ALA A 35 0.45 9.44 -0.64
N ILE A 36 1.29 8.73 -1.41
CA ILE A 36 0.92 8.17 -2.71
C ILE A 36 -0.12 7.06 -2.52
N ILE A 37 0.11 6.14 -1.58
CA ILE A 37 -0.85 5.06 -1.26
C ILE A 37 -2.19 5.66 -0.81
N SER A 38 -2.14 6.64 0.09
CA SER A 38 -3.32 7.38 0.55
C SER A 38 -4.10 8.02 -0.61
N SER A 39 -3.38 8.62 -1.57
CA SER A 39 -3.95 9.24 -2.76
C SER A 39 -4.59 8.20 -3.71
N GLU A 40 -3.89 7.11 -4.00
CA GLU A 40 -4.37 6.06 -4.92
C GLU A 40 -5.52 5.25 -4.32
N THR A 41 -5.58 5.13 -2.99
CA THR A 41 -6.59 4.31 -2.30
C THR A 41 -7.72 5.09 -1.65
N ASN A 42 -7.65 6.43 -1.73
CA ASN A 42 -8.54 7.36 -1.06
C ASN A 42 -8.66 7.05 0.45
N THR A 43 -7.52 6.74 1.07
CA THR A 43 -7.39 6.48 2.50
C THR A 43 -6.57 7.59 3.12
N SER A 44 -6.83 7.93 4.38
CA SER A 44 -6.08 8.99 5.08
C SER A 44 -4.84 8.47 5.79
N SER A 45 -4.68 7.14 5.88
CA SER A 45 -3.63 6.50 6.66
C SER A 45 -3.42 5.06 6.19
N PRO A 46 -2.20 4.50 6.33
CA PRO A 46 -1.94 3.09 6.08
C PRO A 46 -2.85 2.16 6.91
N GLN A 47 -3.16 2.56 8.14
CA GLN A 47 -4.05 1.82 9.04
C GLN A 47 -5.50 1.79 8.52
N GLU A 48 -5.98 2.90 7.95
CA GLU A 48 -7.30 2.96 7.32
C GLU A 48 -7.35 2.09 6.07
N LEU A 49 -6.26 2.02 5.29
CA LEU A 49 -6.18 1.10 4.16
C LEU A 49 -6.29 -0.37 4.61
N LEU A 50 -5.54 -0.76 5.63
CA LEU A 50 -5.59 -2.10 6.21
C LEU A 50 -7.01 -2.42 6.69
N ALA A 51 -7.61 -1.53 7.48
CA ALA A 51 -8.95 -1.72 8.04
C ALA A 51 -10.05 -1.74 6.98
N ARG A 52 -9.97 -0.85 5.98
CA ARG A 52 -11.01 -0.69 4.94
C ARG A 52 -11.01 -1.82 3.93
N TYR A 53 -9.84 -2.33 3.57
CA TYR A 53 -9.70 -3.38 2.56
C TYR A 53 -9.50 -4.78 3.16
N GLY A 54 -9.41 -4.88 4.50
CA GLY A 54 -9.18 -6.13 5.22
C GLY A 54 -7.80 -6.72 4.93
N LEU A 55 -6.81 -5.84 4.76
CA LEU A 55 -5.45 -6.22 4.39
C LEU A 55 -4.56 -6.20 5.62
N GLY A 56 -3.47 -6.95 5.57
CA GLY A 56 -2.45 -7.00 6.61
C GLY A 56 -2.98 -7.43 7.97
N GLU A 57 -3.62 -8.60 7.99
CA GLU A 57 -4.05 -9.31 9.20
C GLU A 57 -2.88 -9.48 10.23
N ASP A 58 -1.65 -9.51 9.74
CA ASP A 58 -0.39 -9.58 10.53
C ASP A 58 0.27 -8.21 10.78
N GLY A 59 -0.34 -7.11 10.33
CA GLY A 59 0.23 -5.76 10.42
C GLY A 59 1.24 -5.41 9.32
N SER A 60 1.27 -6.19 8.23
CA SER A 60 2.11 -5.97 7.05
C SER A 60 1.30 -6.19 5.77
N ILE A 61 1.67 -5.49 4.70
CA ILE A 61 0.98 -5.48 3.42
C ILE A 61 1.86 -6.16 2.38
N THR A 62 1.35 -7.19 1.72
CA THR A 62 2.01 -7.80 0.56
C THR A 62 1.75 -7.00 -0.72
N PHE A 63 2.55 -7.22 -1.76
CA PHE A 63 2.36 -6.53 -3.04
C PHE A 63 0.97 -6.83 -3.65
N GLU A 64 0.50 -8.07 -3.53
CA GLU A 64 -0.84 -8.45 -4.02
C GLU A 64 -1.95 -7.72 -3.29
N GLU A 65 -1.83 -7.57 -1.96
CA GLU A 65 -2.79 -6.81 -1.15
C GLU A 65 -2.80 -5.33 -1.51
N LEU A 66 -1.62 -4.71 -1.68
CA LEU A 66 -1.51 -3.33 -2.13
C LEU A 66 -2.18 -3.14 -3.51
N LYS A 67 -1.89 -4.05 -4.45
CA LYS A 67 -2.50 -4.03 -5.78
C LYS A 67 -4.03 -4.13 -5.68
N GLN A 68 -4.54 -5.07 -4.89
CA GLN A 68 -5.98 -5.19 -4.65
C GLN A 68 -6.59 -3.95 -4.00
N ALA A 69 -5.89 -3.28 -3.07
CA ALA A 69 -6.37 -2.04 -2.47
C ALA A 69 -6.54 -0.94 -3.52
N VAL A 70 -5.55 -0.79 -4.39
CA VAL A 70 -5.54 0.22 -5.46
C VAL A 70 -6.58 -0.12 -6.54
N GLU A 71 -6.73 -1.39 -6.91
CA GLU A 71 -7.78 -1.85 -7.84
C GLU A 71 -9.19 -1.64 -7.25
N LYS A 72 -9.40 -1.97 -5.98
CA LYS A 72 -10.68 -1.77 -5.30
C LYS A 72 -11.00 -0.29 -5.07
N ALA A 73 -10.00 0.53 -4.79
CA ALA A 73 -10.15 1.98 -4.64
C ALA A 73 -10.43 2.67 -5.98
N ASN A 74 -9.76 2.20 -7.05
CA ASN A 74 -10.01 2.63 -8.42
C ASN A 74 -11.16 1.86 -9.10
N ASN A 75 -12.06 1.19 -8.35
CA ASN A 75 -13.16 0.43 -8.93
C ASN A 75 -13.91 1.25 -10.00
N LEU A 76 -13.60 0.91 -11.26
CA LEU A 76 -14.42 0.90 -12.46
C LEU A 76 -15.72 1.69 -12.35
N THR A 77 -15.67 2.94 -12.82
CA THR A 77 -16.71 3.46 -13.73
C THR A 77 -16.04 4.13 -14.92
#